data_AF-A0AAN5CP29-F1
#
_entry.id   AF-A0AAN5CP29-F1
#
_cell.length_a   1.000
_cell.length_b   1.000
_cell.length_c   1.000
_cell.angle_alpha   90.00
_cell.angle_beta   90.00
_cell.angle_gamma   90.00
#
_symmetry.space_group_name_H-M   'P 1'
#
loop_
_entity.id
_entity.type
_entity.pdbx_description
1 polymer ?
#
loop_
_entity_poly.entity_id
_entity_poly.type
_entity_poly.pdbx_seq_one_letter_code
_entity_poly.pdbx_strand_id
1 'polypeptide(L)'
;RLDMTSMASVPSNNFRQSLISKVVSKVDESAKLEEILSGERDIELFQLKQFVWKYSLPDKQRFEVWRLLLGVSSGHPEIRATIDRHRNDEAESLWRSLRTMRLNEGGRDDPLPSDLVRMILLSRGDLRKGVDFRDIAIAPIVTV
;
A
#
# COMPACT_ATOMS: atom_id res chain seq x y z
N ARG A 1 6.60 60.46 -31.49
CA ARG A 1 5.47 60.29 -30.55
C ARG A 1 5.39 58.78 -30.30
N LEU A 2 6.21 58.21 -29.41
CA LEU A 2 5.95 57.98 -27.96
C LEU A 2 4.57 57.31 -27.78
N ASP A 3 4.37 56.15 -27.15
CA ASP A 3 5.22 55.26 -26.35
C ASP A 3 4.40 54.01 -25.93
N MET A 4 5.07 52.88 -25.64
CA MET A 4 4.82 51.90 -24.54
C MET A 4 3.45 51.15 -24.51
N THR A 5 3.22 49.94 -23.98
CA THR A 5 3.86 48.94 -23.10
C THR A 5 2.93 47.72 -23.24
N SER A 6 3.38 46.48 -23.36
CA SER A 6 3.70 45.65 -22.21
C SER A 6 4.08 44.28 -22.75
N MET A 7 5.37 43.93 -22.66
CA MET A 7 5.80 42.54 -22.54
C MET A 7 4.85 41.87 -21.54
N ALA A 8 4.03 40.93 -22.00
CA ALA A 8 3.38 39.99 -21.11
C ALA A 8 4.51 39.17 -20.48
N SER A 9 4.90 39.59 -19.28
CA SER A 9 5.92 38.96 -18.47
C SER A 9 5.60 37.48 -18.38
N VAL A 10 6.53 36.66 -18.88
CA VAL A 10 6.65 35.24 -18.55
C VAL A 10 6.34 35.11 -17.05
N PRO A 11 5.37 34.26 -16.64
CA PRO A 11 4.99 34.21 -15.25
C PRO A 11 6.24 33.86 -14.45
N SER A 12 6.58 34.80 -13.57
CA SER A 12 7.73 34.79 -12.67
C SER A 12 7.97 33.38 -12.18
N ASN A 13 9.15 32.85 -12.52
CA ASN A 13 9.67 31.59 -12.01
C ASN A 13 9.60 31.67 -10.49
N ASN A 14 8.57 31.07 -9.90
CA ASN A 14 8.25 31.19 -8.48
C ASN A 14 9.53 30.84 -7.72
N PHE A 15 10.09 31.78 -6.94
CA PHE A 15 11.32 31.53 -6.20
C PHE A 15 11.20 30.25 -5.37
N ARG A 16 10.00 29.97 -4.83
CA ARG A 16 9.66 28.71 -4.16
C ARG A 16 9.83 27.49 -5.08
N GLN A 17 9.31 27.51 -6.31
CA GLN A 17 9.48 26.41 -7.27
C GLN A 17 10.94 26.27 -7.72
N SER A 18 11.66 27.36 -7.93
CA SER A 18 13.07 27.34 -8.32
C SER A 18 13.98 26.82 -7.20
N LEU A 19 13.71 27.22 -5.95
CA LEU A 19 14.44 26.75 -4.77
C LEU A 19 14.14 25.28 -4.49
N ILE A 20 12.86 24.87 -4.50
CA ILE A 20 12.47 23.47 -4.36
C ILE A 20 13.14 22.64 -5.45
N SER A 21 13.11 23.07 -6.71
CA SER A 21 13.75 22.34 -7.82
C SER A 21 15.28 22.29 -7.74
N LYS A 22 15.94 23.20 -7.02
CA LYS A 22 17.41 23.24 -6.88
C LYS A 22 17.91 22.55 -5.61
N VAL A 23 17.12 22.58 -4.54
CA VAL A 23 17.47 21.98 -3.23
C VAL A 23 16.97 20.54 -3.13
N VAL A 24 15.83 20.23 -3.72
CA VAL A 24 15.42 18.84 -3.98
C VAL A 24 16.20 18.40 -5.20
N SER A 25 17.37 17.82 -4.94
CA SER A 25 18.05 16.97 -5.92
C SER A 25 16.99 16.04 -6.53
N LYS A 26 16.75 16.14 -7.84
CA LYS A 26 15.94 15.17 -8.59
C LYS A 26 16.71 13.86 -8.69
N VAL A 27 17.04 13.24 -7.55
CA VAL A 27 17.20 11.79 -7.53
C VAL A 27 15.82 11.29 -7.92
N ASP A 28 15.74 10.56 -9.02
CA ASP A 28 14.50 9.91 -9.41
C ASP A 28 14.23 8.80 -8.38
N GLU A 29 13.55 9.18 -7.30
CA GLU A 29 13.17 8.30 -6.19
C GLU A 29 12.36 7.11 -6.71
N SER A 30 11.59 7.31 -7.78
CA SER A 30 10.86 6.24 -8.45
C SER A 30 11.83 5.28 -9.14
N ALA A 31 12.81 5.77 -9.90
CA ALA A 31 13.78 4.89 -10.56
C ALA A 31 14.62 4.08 -9.57
N LYS A 32 15.02 4.71 -8.44
CA LYS A 32 15.75 4.01 -7.38
C LYS A 32 14.89 2.94 -6.70
N LEU A 33 13.61 3.24 -6.47
CA LEU A 33 12.69 2.26 -5.90
C LEU A 33 12.42 1.10 -6.88
N GLU A 34 12.28 1.37 -8.17
CA GLU A 34 12.19 0.33 -9.20
C GLU A 34 13.43 -0.56 -9.24
N GLU A 35 14.63 0.01 -9.09
CA GLU A 35 15.86 -0.77 -8.99
C GLU A 35 15.82 -1.73 -7.77
N ILE A 36 15.38 -1.24 -6.61
CA ILE A 36 15.22 -2.06 -5.40
C ILE A 36 14.18 -3.17 -5.59
N LEU A 37 13.11 -2.89 -6.35
CA LEU A 37 12.00 -3.82 -6.57
C LEU A 37 12.21 -4.76 -7.78
N SER A 38 13.23 -4.53 -8.61
CA SER A 38 13.51 -5.23 -9.88
C SER A 38 13.61 -6.76 -9.83
N GLY A 39 13.58 -7.35 -8.63
CA GLY A 39 13.34 -8.78 -8.44
C GLY A 39 14.56 -9.68 -8.66
N GLU A 40 15.70 -9.13 -9.07
CA GLU A 40 16.93 -9.90 -9.28
C GLU A 40 17.69 -10.21 -7.99
N ARG A 41 17.39 -9.50 -6.90
CA ARG A 41 18.06 -9.64 -5.60
C ARG A 41 17.06 -9.70 -4.46
N ASP A 42 17.51 -10.28 -3.36
CA ASP A 42 16.83 -10.20 -2.08
C ASP A 42 16.60 -8.74 -1.69
N ILE A 43 15.36 -8.43 -1.30
CA ILE A 43 15.01 -7.10 -0.81
C ILE A 43 15.35 -7.01 0.67
N GLU A 44 16.32 -6.18 0.99
CA GLU A 44 16.66 -5.87 2.38
C GLU A 44 15.58 -4.95 2.99
N LEU A 45 14.69 -5.53 3.79
CA LEU A 45 13.56 -4.82 4.40
C LEU A 45 13.98 -3.62 5.26
N PHE A 46 15.16 -3.66 5.88
CA PHE A 46 15.66 -2.54 6.68
C PHE A 46 15.96 -1.32 5.81
N GLN A 47 16.62 -1.50 4.66
CA GLN A 47 16.85 -0.42 3.70
C GLN A 47 15.54 0.12 3.14
N LEU A 48 14.57 -0.76 2.86
CA LEU A 48 13.24 -0.35 2.39
C LEU A 48 12.50 0.50 3.43
N LYS A 49 12.57 0.13 4.72
CA LYS A 49 12.01 0.95 5.82
C LYS A 49 12.65 2.33 5.89
N GLN A 50 13.99 2.39 5.82
CA GLN A 50 14.71 3.66 5.82
C GLN A 50 14.33 4.53 4.60
N PHE A 51 14.11 3.89 3.44
CA PHE A 51 13.67 4.58 2.24
C PHE A 51 12.28 5.20 2.44
N VAL A 52 11.30 4.43 2.91
CA VAL A 52 9.92 4.92 3.14
C VAL A 52 9.86 5.97 4.25
N TRP A 53 10.76 5.90 5.22
CA TRP A 53 10.89 6.93 6.25
C TRP A 53 11.37 8.27 5.69
N LYS A 54 12.27 8.21 4.71
CA LYS A 54 12.94 9.40 4.14
C LYS A 54 12.18 9.99 2.95
N TYR A 55 11.47 9.17 2.19
CA TYR A 55 10.89 9.52 0.90
C TYR A 55 9.40 9.16 0.84
N SER A 56 8.63 9.96 0.10
CA SER A 56 7.23 9.65 -0.17
C SER A 56 7.15 8.58 -1.25
N LEU A 57 6.42 7.50 -0.98
CA LEU A 57 6.21 6.43 -1.96
C LEU A 57 5.35 6.92 -3.13
N PRO A 58 5.78 6.70 -4.40
CA PRO A 58 4.91 6.96 -5.54
C PRO A 58 3.76 5.95 -5.60
N ASP A 59 2.63 6.36 -6.18
CA ASP A 59 1.38 5.58 -6.17
C ASP A 59 1.54 4.18 -6.78
N LYS A 60 2.36 4.05 -7.84
CA LYS A 60 2.55 2.81 -8.59
C LYS A 60 3.19 1.71 -7.74
N GLN A 61 4.23 2.04 -6.97
CA GLN A 61 5.00 1.06 -6.19
C GLN A 61 4.48 0.94 -4.75
N ARG A 62 3.63 1.86 -4.30
CA ARG A 62 3.13 1.90 -2.92
C ARG A 62 2.60 0.55 -2.46
N PHE A 63 1.77 -0.09 -3.29
CA PHE A 63 1.15 -1.36 -2.94
C PHE A 63 2.17 -2.49 -2.74
N GLU A 64 3.12 -2.63 -3.65
CA GLU A 64 4.18 -3.65 -3.55
C GLU A 64 5.10 -3.42 -2.34
N VAL A 65 5.45 -2.17 -2.07
CA VAL A 65 6.25 -1.83 -0.89
C VAL A 65 5.52 -2.18 0.41
N TRP A 66 4.23 -1.86 0.53
CA TRP A 66 3.46 -2.22 1.73
C TRP A 66 3.28 -3.73 1.87
N ARG A 67 3.10 -4.48 0.78
CA ARG A 67 3.05 -5.95 0.83
C ARG A 67 4.32 -6.54 1.46
N LEU A 68 5.48 -6.01 1.10
CA LEU A 68 6.76 -6.44 1.66
C LEU A 68 6.91 -6.01 3.13
N LEU A 69 6.61 -4.74 3.45
CA LEU A 69 6.77 -4.21 4.81
C LEU A 69 5.81 -4.83 5.83
N LEU A 70 4.60 -5.19 5.40
CA LEU A 70 3.60 -5.88 6.23
C LEU A 70 3.84 -7.40 6.32
N GLY A 71 4.85 -7.94 5.61
CA GLY A 71 5.14 -9.36 5.59
C GLY A 71 4.08 -10.20 4.86
N VAL A 72 3.28 -9.58 3.99
CA VAL A 72 2.32 -10.29 3.13
C VAL A 72 3.05 -11.03 2.02
N SER A 73 4.08 -10.40 1.45
CA SER A 73 4.96 -10.98 0.43
C SER A 73 6.40 -11.08 0.93
N SER A 74 7.21 -11.91 0.29
CA SER A 74 8.60 -12.17 0.69
C SER A 74 9.60 -11.21 0.02
N GLY A 75 10.61 -10.79 0.78
CA GLY A 75 11.78 -10.09 0.22
C GLY A 75 12.61 -10.96 -0.72
N HIS A 76 12.50 -12.29 -0.59
CA HIS A 76 13.23 -13.27 -1.38
C HIS A 76 12.47 -13.61 -2.69
N PRO A 77 13.02 -13.32 -3.87
CA PRO A 77 12.31 -13.46 -5.14
C PRO A 77 11.93 -14.91 -5.48
N GLU A 78 12.74 -15.88 -5.08
CA GLU A 78 12.58 -17.30 -5.39
C GLU A 78 11.33 -17.93 -4.72
N ILE A 79 10.94 -17.44 -3.55
CA ILE A 79 9.74 -17.91 -2.83
C ILE A 79 8.56 -16.95 -2.95
N ARG A 80 8.76 -15.75 -3.50
CA ARG A 80 7.74 -14.70 -3.55
C ARG A 80 6.45 -15.17 -4.23
N ALA A 81 6.57 -15.72 -5.44
CA ALA A 81 5.43 -16.22 -6.20
C ALA A 81 4.69 -17.36 -5.49
N THR A 82 5.43 -18.24 -4.80
CA THR A 82 4.85 -19.34 -4.02
C THR A 82 4.06 -18.82 -2.82
N ILE A 83 4.61 -17.84 -2.08
CA ILE A 83 3.92 -17.20 -0.96
C ILE A 83 2.67 -16.47 -1.43
N ASP A 84 2.77 -15.70 -2.52
CA ASP A 84 1.62 -14.97 -3.07
C ASP A 84 0.50 -15.94 -3.49
N ARG A 85 0.86 -17.08 -4.10
CA ARG A 85 -0.09 -18.14 -4.43
C ARG A 85 -0.75 -18.72 -3.17
N HIS A 86 0.04 -19.11 -2.17
CA HIS A 86 -0.51 -19.67 -0.93
C HIS A 86 -1.44 -18.69 -0.21
N ARG A 87 -1.11 -17.39 -0.21
CA ARG A 87 -1.95 -16.34 0.38
C ARG A 87 -3.27 -16.17 -0.36
N ASN A 88 -3.25 -16.24 -1.69
CA ASN A 88 -4.47 -16.21 -2.50
C ASN A 88 -5.33 -17.46 -2.26
N ASP A 89 -4.72 -18.64 -2.23
CA ASP A 89 -5.41 -19.91 -1.97
C ASP A 89 -6.06 -19.92 -0.57
N GLU A 90 -5.35 -19.41 0.44
CA GLU A 90 -5.85 -19.25 1.81
C GLU A 90 -7.05 -18.29 1.88
N ALA A 91 -6.92 -17.11 1.26
CA ALA A 91 -8.00 -16.12 1.22
C ALA A 91 -9.26 -16.68 0.53
N GLU A 92 -9.09 -17.35 -0.59
CA GLU A 92 -10.19 -17.96 -1.34
C GLU A 92 -10.86 -19.10 -0.53
N SER A 93 -10.08 -19.91 0.17
CA SER A 93 -10.59 -20.96 1.06
C SER A 93 -11.43 -20.39 2.22
N LEU A 94 -10.94 -19.34 2.87
CA LEU A 94 -11.66 -18.64 3.95
C LEU A 94 -12.95 -18.01 3.43
N TRP A 95 -12.91 -17.41 2.24
CA TRP A 95 -14.07 -16.78 1.63
C TRP A 95 -15.17 -17.80 1.28
N ARG A 96 -14.79 -18.92 0.64
CA ARG A 96 -15.72 -20.04 0.39
C ARG A 96 -16.32 -20.57 1.68
N SER A 97 -15.51 -20.71 2.72
CA SER A 97 -15.97 -21.19 4.03
C SER A 97 -17.03 -20.25 4.63
N LEU A 98 -16.81 -18.94 4.59
CA LEU A 98 -17.82 -17.97 5.06
C LEU A 98 -19.12 -18.05 4.25
N ARG A 99 -19.03 -18.21 2.92
CA ARG A 99 -20.21 -18.39 2.06
C ARG A 99 -20.98 -19.66 2.41
N THR A 100 -20.28 -20.78 2.61
CA THR A 100 -20.91 -22.05 3.01
C THR A 100 -21.59 -21.92 4.38
N MET A 101 -21.01 -21.16 5.31
CA MET A 101 -21.60 -20.87 6.61
C MET A 101 -22.73 -19.81 6.56
N ARG A 102 -22.97 -19.18 5.41
CA ARG A 102 -23.92 -18.08 5.21
C ARG A 102 -23.63 -16.88 6.12
N LEU A 103 -22.35 -16.61 6.35
CA LEU A 103 -21.87 -15.51 7.19
C LEU A 103 -21.34 -14.33 6.38
N ASN A 104 -21.40 -14.39 5.05
CA ASN A 104 -21.08 -13.26 4.19
C ASN A 104 -22.26 -12.30 4.08
N GLU A 105 -21.99 -11.00 4.25
CA GLU A 105 -23.02 -9.97 4.14
C GLU A 105 -23.50 -9.83 2.70
N GLY A 106 -24.78 -10.13 2.46
CA GLY A 106 -25.46 -9.79 1.21
C GLY A 106 -25.19 -10.72 0.02
N GLY A 107 -24.60 -11.90 0.22
CA GLY A 107 -24.50 -12.92 -0.84
C GLY A 107 -23.69 -12.47 -2.07
N ARG A 108 -22.86 -11.44 -1.92
CA ARG A 108 -22.09 -10.82 -3.01
C ARG A 108 -20.90 -11.67 -3.43
N ASP A 109 -20.44 -11.41 -4.65
CA ASP A 109 -19.24 -12.06 -5.15
C ASP A 109 -17.96 -11.53 -4.48
N ASP A 110 -17.92 -10.23 -4.18
CA ASP A 110 -16.77 -9.60 -3.53
C ASP A 110 -16.96 -9.45 -2.02
N PRO A 111 -15.91 -9.68 -1.22
CA PRO A 111 -15.96 -9.52 0.24
C PRO A 111 -16.07 -8.05 0.65
N LEU A 112 -16.96 -7.76 1.60
CA LEU A 112 -17.01 -6.46 2.27
C LEU A 112 -15.94 -6.37 3.37
N PRO A 113 -15.60 -5.16 3.87
CA PRO A 113 -14.69 -5.01 5.00
C PRO A 113 -15.10 -5.83 6.23
N SER A 114 -16.41 -5.95 6.50
CA SER A 114 -16.97 -6.80 7.56
C SER A 114 -16.68 -8.28 7.31
N ASP A 115 -16.72 -8.73 6.05
CA ASP A 115 -16.39 -10.10 5.67
C ASP A 115 -14.89 -10.38 5.82
N LEU A 116 -14.02 -9.42 5.49
CA LEU A 116 -12.58 -9.56 5.72
C LEU A 116 -12.25 -9.78 7.21
N VAL A 117 -12.92 -9.03 8.10
CA VAL A 117 -12.79 -9.24 9.56
C VAL A 117 -13.27 -10.65 9.94
N ARG A 118 -14.39 -11.11 9.40
CA ARG A 118 -14.87 -12.49 9.62
C ARG A 118 -13.88 -13.54 9.10
N MET A 119 -13.23 -13.31 7.95
CA MET A 119 -12.21 -14.22 7.41
C MET A 119 -11.00 -14.31 8.34
N ILE A 120 -10.56 -13.18 8.90
CA ILE A 120 -9.46 -13.12 9.87
C ILE A 120 -9.83 -13.83 11.17
N LEU A 121 -11.05 -13.64 11.67
CA LEU A 121 -11.51 -14.35 12.87
C LEU A 121 -11.66 -15.85 12.61
N LEU A 122 -12.12 -16.22 11.41
CA LEU A 122 -12.22 -17.62 11.00
C LEU A 122 -10.85 -18.30 10.95
N SER A 123 -9.84 -17.64 10.37
CA SER A 123 -8.49 -18.20 10.30
C SER A 123 -7.84 -18.39 11.67
N ARG A 124 -8.24 -17.58 12.66
CA ARG A 124 -7.82 -17.70 14.06
C ARG A 124 -8.64 -18.69 14.88
N GLY A 125 -9.78 -19.16 14.36
CA GLY A 125 -10.72 -20.01 15.10
C GLY A 125 -11.64 -19.26 16.07
N ASP A 126 -11.65 -17.92 16.02
CA ASP A 126 -12.38 -17.05 16.95
C ASP A 126 -13.75 -16.60 16.43
N LEU A 127 -14.19 -17.14 15.28
CA LEU A 127 -15.43 -16.71 14.65
C LEU A 127 -16.67 -17.12 15.47
N ARG A 128 -17.30 -16.14 16.12
CA ARG A 128 -18.57 -16.31 16.86
C ARG A 128 -19.75 -15.94 15.97
N LYS A 129 -20.80 -16.77 15.97
CA LYS A 129 -22.05 -16.46 15.25
C LYS A 129 -22.79 -15.31 15.96
N GLY A 130 -23.18 -14.29 15.22
CA GLY A 130 -24.06 -13.20 15.70
C GLY A 130 -23.37 -11.95 16.27
N VAL A 131 -22.07 -11.75 16.03
CA VAL A 131 -21.39 -10.49 16.41
C VAL A 131 -21.61 -9.44 15.32
N ASP A 132 -22.24 -8.32 15.67
CA ASP A 132 -22.26 -7.12 14.83
C ASP A 132 -20.95 -6.34 15.05
N PHE A 133 -20.12 -6.26 14.02
CA PHE A 133 -18.77 -5.70 14.12
C PHE A 133 -18.77 -4.17 14.21
N ARG A 134 -19.93 -3.52 14.07
CA ARG A 134 -20.10 -2.09 14.31
C ARG A 134 -19.92 -1.70 15.79
N ASP A 135 -20.08 -2.67 16.70
CA ASP A 135 -19.94 -2.48 18.14
C ASP A 135 -18.53 -2.81 18.66
N ILE A 136 -17.65 -3.36 17.80
CA ILE A 136 -16.26 -3.59 18.20
C ILE A 136 -15.52 -2.27 18.08
N ALA A 137 -15.25 -1.66 19.23
CA ALA A 137 -14.27 -0.60 19.35
C ALA A 137 -12.93 -1.13 18.80
N ILE A 138 -12.63 -0.79 17.55
CA ILE A 138 -11.30 -0.99 16.99
C ILE A 138 -10.39 -0.14 17.87
N ALA A 139 -9.63 -0.80 18.76
CA ALA A 139 -8.66 -0.11 19.58
C ALA A 139 -7.77 0.73 18.63
N PRO A 140 -7.52 2.01 18.95
CA PRO A 140 -6.71 2.85 18.09
C PRO A 140 -5.39 2.14 17.83
N ILE A 141 -4.98 2.12 16.56
CA ILE A 141 -3.63 1.71 16.19
C ILE A 141 -2.70 2.62 16.99
N VAL A 142 -2.06 2.08 18.02
CA VAL A 142 -1.08 2.80 18.82
C VAL A 142 0.07 3.10 17.88
N THR A 143 0.09 4.32 17.35
CA THR A 143 1.27 4.91 16.73
C THR A 143 2.32 5.04 17.82
N VAL A 144 3.38 4.23 17.70
CA VAL A 144 4.64 4.43 18.43
C VAL A 144 5.45 5.47 17.68
#